data_AF-A0A7X6VCE2-F1
#
_entry.id   AF-A0A7X6VCE2-F1
#
_cell.length_a   1.000
_cell.length_b   1.000
_cell.length_c   1.000
_cell.angle_alpha   90.00
_cell.angle_beta   90.00
_cell.angle_gamma   90.00
#
_symmetry.space_group_name_H-M   'P 1'
#
loop_
_entity.id
_entity.type
_entity.pdbx_description
1 polymer ?
#
loop_
_entity_poly.entity_id
_entity_poly.type
_entity_poly.pdbx_seq_one_letter_code
_entity_poly.pdbx_strand_id
1 'polypeptide(L)'
;MKTFSDCVQEYRKLVKQGDVVTAYRGLMEFMATLRTHFRNRHPEFSVSGNLYFGYMDMTYFPLVPEKLKVKGLKIAIVLIHEDIRFEAWLSGTNKTIQAEYWEMFRKKRWEHYRIPESLQGRDSIVECDLAVNPGFSDPGALIRQIEERTIRFIDDITDFLET
;
A
#
# COMPACT_ATOMS: atom_id res chain seq x y z
N MET A 1 -28.33 -4.03 13.40
CA MET A 1 -27.52 -3.44 12.30
C MET A 1 -28.30 -2.25 11.75
N LYS A 2 -27.66 -1.09 11.55
CA LYS A 2 -28.30 0.07 10.92
C LYS A 2 -28.71 -0.28 9.48
N THR A 3 -29.78 0.29 8.97
CA THR A 3 -30.12 0.15 7.54
C THR A 3 -29.14 0.96 6.69
N PHE A 4 -29.03 0.64 5.40
CA PHE A 4 -28.22 1.47 4.48
C PHE A 4 -28.68 2.94 4.49
N SER A 5 -29.99 3.19 4.58
CA SER A 5 -30.54 4.54 4.68
C SER A 5 -30.04 5.28 5.92
N ASP A 6 -30.03 4.61 7.08
CA ASP A 6 -29.50 5.19 8.32
C ASP A 6 -28.01 5.53 8.19
N CYS A 7 -27.22 4.66 7.55
CA CYS A 7 -25.80 4.91 7.29
C CYS A 7 -25.60 6.12 6.37
N VAL A 8 -26.42 6.29 5.33
CA VAL A 8 -26.37 7.46 4.44
C VAL A 8 -26.71 8.75 5.19
N GLN A 9 -27.66 8.72 6.12
CA GLN A 9 -27.95 9.90 6.95
C GLN A 9 -26.78 10.27 7.86
N GLU A 10 -26.11 9.29 8.48
CA GLU A 10 -24.91 9.54 9.28
C GLU A 10 -23.75 10.06 8.43
N TYR A 11 -23.50 9.45 7.27
CA TYR A 11 -22.49 9.93 6.31
C TYR A 11 -22.75 11.39 5.92
N ARG A 12 -24.01 11.75 5.62
CA ARG A 12 -24.39 13.14 5.31
C ARG A 12 -24.08 14.10 6.46
N LYS A 13 -24.28 13.70 7.72
CA LYS A 13 -23.95 14.54 8.88
C LYS A 13 -22.44 14.77 8.98
N LEU A 14 -21.64 13.71 8.86
CA LEU A 14 -20.18 13.77 8.91
C LEU A 14 -19.60 14.63 7.77
N VAL A 15 -20.11 14.47 6.55
CA VAL A 15 -19.70 15.30 5.41
C VAL A 15 -20.04 16.77 5.64
N LYS A 16 -21.22 17.06 6.21
CA LYS A 16 -21.63 18.44 6.53
C LYS A 16 -20.80 19.08 7.65
N GLN A 17 -20.35 18.30 8.64
CA GLN A 17 -19.43 18.77 9.67
C GLN A 17 -18.10 19.22 9.05
N GLY A 18 -17.63 18.51 8.01
CA GLY A 18 -16.52 18.95 7.15
C GLY A 18 -15.14 18.43 7.53
N ASP A 19 -14.91 17.98 8.77
CA ASP A 19 -13.62 17.45 9.21
C ASP A 19 -13.22 16.20 8.42
N VAL A 20 -14.15 15.27 8.20
CA VAL A 20 -13.93 14.06 7.38
C VAL A 20 -13.56 14.41 5.95
N VAL A 21 -14.19 15.44 5.37
CA VAL A 21 -13.88 15.89 4.00
C VAL A 21 -12.48 16.47 3.93
N THR A 22 -12.11 17.27 4.92
CA THR A 22 -10.78 17.88 5.03
C THR A 22 -9.70 16.82 5.19
N ALA A 23 -9.89 15.87 6.11
CA ALA A 23 -8.97 14.77 6.35
C ALA A 23 -8.82 13.89 5.10
N TYR A 24 -9.93 13.43 4.51
CA TYR A 24 -9.88 12.56 3.34
C TYR A 24 -9.19 13.23 2.15
N ARG A 25 -9.50 14.50 1.86
CA ARG A 25 -8.81 15.26 0.80
C ARG A 25 -7.31 15.37 1.08
N GLY A 26 -6.91 15.73 2.30
CA GLY A 26 -5.50 15.82 2.69
C GLY A 26 -4.75 14.50 2.54
N LEU A 27 -5.39 13.36 2.89
CA LEU A 27 -4.82 12.03 2.69
C LEU A 27 -4.63 11.72 1.19
N MET A 28 -5.57 12.09 0.33
CA MET A 28 -5.45 11.87 -1.11
C MET A 28 -4.36 12.73 -1.74
N GLU A 29 -4.25 13.99 -1.33
CA GLU A 29 -3.18 14.90 -1.75
C GLU A 29 -1.81 14.38 -1.29
N PHE A 30 -1.72 13.87 -0.05
CA PHE A 30 -0.52 13.22 0.47
C PHE A 30 -0.14 12.00 -0.38
N MET A 31 -1.07 11.09 -0.65
CA MET A 31 -0.83 9.90 -1.49
C MET A 31 -0.39 10.28 -2.91
N ALA A 32 -0.98 11.32 -3.50
CA ALA A 32 -0.59 11.81 -4.83
C ALA A 32 0.83 12.40 -4.83
N THR A 33 1.19 13.11 -3.75
CA THR A 33 2.52 13.67 -3.53
C THR A 33 3.55 12.56 -3.36
N LEU A 34 3.29 11.59 -2.48
CA LEU A 34 4.14 10.43 -2.25
C LEU A 34 4.39 9.64 -3.54
N ARG A 35 3.34 9.37 -4.32
CA ARG A 35 3.47 8.71 -5.63
C ARG A 35 4.37 9.49 -6.58
N THR A 36 4.18 10.80 -6.65
CA THR A 36 4.97 11.69 -7.51
C THR A 36 6.43 11.73 -7.05
N HIS A 37 6.67 11.71 -5.74
CA HIS A 37 8.00 11.62 -5.15
C HIS A 37 8.74 10.37 -5.64
N PHE A 38 8.13 9.18 -5.51
CA PHE A 38 8.73 7.93 -6.04
C PHE A 38 9.02 8.01 -7.54
N ARG A 39 8.06 8.48 -8.34
CA ARG A 39 8.25 8.62 -9.80
C ARG A 39 9.43 9.53 -10.18
N ASN A 40 9.65 10.58 -9.41
CA ASN A 40 10.69 11.56 -9.72
C ASN A 40 12.07 11.15 -9.15
N ARG A 41 12.10 10.53 -7.96
CA ARG A 41 13.33 10.10 -7.28
C ARG A 41 13.88 8.77 -7.82
N HIS A 42 13.00 7.89 -8.26
CA HIS A 42 13.31 6.53 -8.69
C HIS A 42 12.81 6.27 -10.12
N PRO A 43 13.43 6.89 -11.14
CA PRO A 43 13.03 6.71 -12.54
C PRO A 43 13.19 5.25 -13.04
N GLU A 44 13.98 4.43 -12.32
CA GLU A 44 14.13 3.00 -12.54
C GLU A 44 12.89 2.18 -12.18
N PHE A 45 11.95 2.74 -11.42
CA PHE A 45 10.69 2.09 -11.07
C PHE A 45 9.57 2.54 -12.00
N SER A 46 8.79 1.59 -12.50
CA SER A 46 7.52 1.94 -13.14
C SER A 46 6.48 2.27 -12.06
N VAL A 47 6.05 3.53 -12.02
CA VAL A 47 5.04 4.03 -11.07
C VAL A 47 3.76 4.33 -11.85
N SER A 48 2.62 3.80 -11.41
CA SER A 48 1.33 4.09 -12.05
C SER A 48 1.05 5.60 -12.11
N GLY A 49 0.41 6.04 -13.20
CA GLY A 49 -0.07 7.41 -13.35
C GLY A 49 -1.21 7.78 -12.39
N ASN A 50 -1.99 6.79 -11.96
CA ASN A 50 -3.20 6.98 -11.16
C ASN A 50 -3.09 6.35 -9.77
N LEU A 51 -3.79 6.93 -8.81
CA LEU A 51 -4.09 6.32 -7.51
C LEU A 51 -5.34 5.43 -7.63
N TYR A 52 -5.34 4.32 -6.91
CA TYR A 52 -6.56 3.61 -6.58
C TYR A 52 -7.09 4.15 -5.26
N PHE A 53 -8.28 4.75 -5.29
CA PHE A 53 -8.88 5.42 -4.12
C PHE A 53 -9.56 4.47 -3.13
N GLY A 54 -9.94 3.27 -3.58
CA GLY A 54 -10.70 2.31 -2.77
C GLY A 54 -12.07 2.83 -2.33
N TYR A 55 -12.62 2.19 -1.30
CA TYR A 55 -13.92 2.50 -0.70
C TYR A 55 -13.76 3.13 0.70
N MET A 56 -12.71 3.94 0.89
CA MET A 56 -12.23 4.41 2.21
C MET A 56 -11.77 3.28 3.15
N ASP A 57 -11.47 2.11 2.59
CA ASP A 57 -10.79 1.00 3.24
C ASP A 57 -9.28 1.14 3.06
N MET A 58 -8.85 1.37 1.82
CA MET A 58 -7.46 1.58 1.45
C MET A 58 -7.32 2.55 0.27
N THR A 59 -6.17 3.21 0.18
CA THR A 59 -5.75 3.93 -1.04
C THR A 59 -4.35 3.50 -1.38
N TYR A 60 -4.07 3.21 -2.65
CA TYR A 60 -2.74 2.75 -3.03
C TYR A 60 -2.32 3.15 -4.44
N PHE A 61 -1.03 3.01 -4.72
CA PHE A 61 -0.49 2.97 -6.07
C PHE A 61 0.55 1.86 -6.22
N PRO A 62 0.63 1.21 -7.39
CA PRO A 62 1.68 0.25 -7.66
C PRO A 62 3.00 0.94 -8.04
N LEU A 63 4.07 0.32 -7.57
CA LEU A 63 5.47 0.59 -7.83
C LEU A 63 6.10 -0.71 -8.36
N VAL A 64 6.70 -0.69 -9.54
CA VAL A 64 7.20 -1.91 -10.20
C VAL A 64 8.68 -1.76 -10.53
N PRO A 65 9.57 -2.27 -9.66
CA PRO A 65 10.98 -2.45 -9.99
C PRO A 65 11.17 -3.45 -11.14
N GLU A 66 12.13 -3.19 -12.04
CA GLU A 66 12.35 -4.05 -13.23
C GLU A 66 12.66 -5.52 -12.84
N LYS A 67 13.41 -5.73 -11.75
CA LYS A 67 13.70 -7.07 -11.21
C LYS A 67 12.45 -7.85 -10.77
N LEU A 68 11.40 -7.16 -10.31
CA LEU A 68 10.13 -7.78 -9.93
C LEU A 68 9.20 -7.94 -11.13
N LYS A 69 9.25 -6.99 -12.08
CA LYS A 69 8.44 -6.98 -13.29
C LYS A 69 8.62 -8.26 -14.13
N VAL A 70 9.87 -8.70 -14.31
CA VAL A 70 10.18 -9.93 -15.07
C VAL A 70 9.65 -11.20 -14.40
N LYS A 71 9.40 -11.14 -13.07
CA LYS A 71 8.77 -12.20 -12.28
C LYS A 71 7.24 -12.07 -12.20
N GLY A 72 6.67 -11.06 -12.87
CA GLY A 72 5.24 -10.75 -12.81
C GLY A 72 4.79 -10.25 -11.43
N LEU A 73 5.70 -9.64 -10.66
CA LEU A 73 5.48 -9.10 -9.33
C LEU A 73 5.51 -7.57 -9.34
N LYS A 74 4.85 -6.96 -8.35
CA LYS A 74 4.81 -5.51 -8.11
C LYS A 74 4.80 -5.22 -6.61
N ILE A 75 5.22 -4.02 -6.23
CA ILE A 75 4.97 -3.47 -4.89
C ILE A 75 3.75 -2.57 -4.94
N ALA A 76 2.86 -2.65 -3.97
CA ALA A 76 1.82 -1.65 -3.75
C ALA A 76 2.15 -0.84 -2.50
N ILE A 77 2.15 0.49 -2.60
CA ILE A 77 2.25 1.38 -1.44
C ILE A 77 0.84 1.77 -1.03
N VAL A 78 0.45 1.34 0.15
CA VAL A 78 -0.94 1.32 0.62
C VAL A 78 -1.08 2.18 1.86
N LEU A 79 -2.04 3.08 1.85
CA LEU A 79 -2.61 3.69 3.05
C LEU A 79 -3.83 2.88 3.47
N ILE A 80 -3.79 2.29 4.65
CA ILE A 80 -4.94 1.67 5.31
C ILE A 80 -5.67 2.77 6.08
N HIS A 81 -6.91 3.06 5.71
CA HIS A 81 -7.66 4.20 6.26
C HIS A 81 -8.16 3.95 7.68
N GLU A 82 -8.60 2.72 7.98
CA GLU A 82 -9.15 2.37 9.30
C GLU A 82 -8.13 2.63 10.43
N ASP A 83 -6.88 2.24 10.21
CA ASP A 83 -5.80 2.38 11.20
C ASP A 83 -4.92 3.61 10.96
N ILE A 84 -5.09 4.31 9.83
CA ILE A 84 -4.17 5.35 9.34
C ILE A 84 -2.72 4.84 9.41
N ARG A 85 -2.40 3.83 8.59
CA ARG A 85 -1.04 3.29 8.50
C ARG A 85 -0.61 3.07 7.06
N PHE A 86 0.69 3.20 6.83
CA PHE A 86 1.29 2.96 5.52
C PHE A 86 1.96 1.59 5.49
N GLU A 87 1.67 0.84 4.44
CA GLU A 87 2.23 -0.48 4.20
C GLU A 87 2.80 -0.59 2.78
N ALA A 88 3.78 -1.46 2.60
CA ALA A 88 4.20 -1.95 1.30
C ALA A 88 3.77 -3.42 1.17
N TRP A 89 3.11 -3.75 0.06
CA TRP A 89 2.70 -5.11 -0.25
C TRP A 89 3.44 -5.63 -1.47
N LEU A 90 4.07 -6.79 -1.36
CA LEU A 90 4.42 -7.57 -2.54
C LEU A 90 3.12 -8.16 -3.11
N SER A 91 2.89 -8.02 -4.41
CA SER A 91 1.67 -8.50 -5.07
C SER A 91 1.97 -9.11 -6.43
N GLY A 92 1.18 -10.09 -6.83
CA GLY A 92 1.22 -10.65 -8.18
C GLY A 92 0.47 -9.77 -9.18
N THR A 93 0.92 -9.78 -10.44
CA THR A 93 0.20 -9.14 -11.55
C THR A 93 -1.11 -9.86 -11.89
N ASN A 94 -1.22 -11.14 -11.54
CA ASN A 94 -2.44 -11.94 -11.64
C ASN A 94 -2.54 -12.93 -10.47
N LYS A 95 -3.71 -13.57 -10.31
CA LYS A 95 -3.99 -14.49 -9.19
C LYS A 95 -3.16 -15.78 -9.22
N THR A 96 -2.76 -16.26 -10.39
CA THR A 96 -1.90 -17.45 -10.52
C THR A 96 -0.50 -17.16 -9.97
N ILE A 97 0.13 -16.08 -10.42
CA ILE A 97 1.45 -15.64 -9.94
C ILE A 97 1.38 -15.32 -8.44
N GLN A 98 0.31 -14.66 -8.00
CA GLN A 98 0.12 -14.36 -6.59
C GLN A 98 0.10 -15.63 -5.72
N ALA A 99 -0.65 -16.66 -6.12
CA ALA A 99 -0.73 -17.92 -5.39
C ALA A 99 0.60 -18.67 -5.36
N GLU A 100 1.30 -18.73 -6.49
CA GLU A 100 2.60 -19.40 -6.60
C GLU A 100 3.64 -18.81 -5.64
N TYR A 101 3.81 -17.48 -5.69
CA TYR A 101 4.77 -16.81 -4.82
C TYR A 101 4.34 -16.85 -3.35
N TRP A 102 3.06 -16.70 -3.04
CA TRP A 102 2.59 -16.81 -1.66
C TRP A 102 2.88 -18.18 -1.03
N GLU A 103 2.62 -19.26 -1.76
CA GLU A 103 2.99 -20.61 -1.33
C GLU A 103 4.50 -20.79 -1.14
N MET A 104 5.31 -20.25 -2.05
CA MET A 104 6.77 -20.32 -1.96
C MET A 104 7.29 -19.61 -0.69
N PHE A 105 6.82 -18.38 -0.42
CA PHE A 105 7.22 -17.61 0.75
C PHE A 105 6.82 -18.32 2.06
N ARG A 106 5.61 -18.91 2.10
CA ARG A 106 5.17 -19.70 3.27
C ARG A 106 6.04 -20.93 3.50
N LYS A 107 6.38 -21.67 2.44
CA LYS A 107 7.20 -22.90 2.53
C LYS A 107 8.62 -22.61 2.96
N LYS A 108 9.22 -21.53 2.45
CA LYS A 108 10.57 -21.08 2.82
C LYS A 108 10.62 -20.47 4.23
N ARG A 109 9.48 -20.34 4.94
CA ARG A 109 9.36 -19.76 6.30
C ARG A 109 10.06 -18.42 6.39
N TRP A 110 9.73 -17.49 5.50
CA TRP A 110 10.31 -16.17 5.59
C TRP A 110 9.75 -15.39 6.80
N GLU A 111 10.61 -15.07 7.78
CA GLU A 111 10.25 -14.43 9.05
C GLU A 111 10.46 -12.90 9.11
N HIS A 112 11.07 -12.26 8.08
CA HIS A 112 11.37 -10.82 8.18
C HIS A 112 10.14 -9.93 8.00
N TYR A 113 9.15 -10.40 7.25
CA TYR A 113 7.93 -9.65 6.93
C TYR A 113 6.70 -10.52 7.09
N ARG A 114 5.53 -9.89 7.24
CA ARG A 114 4.30 -10.63 7.45
C ARG A 114 3.86 -11.30 6.15
N ILE A 115 3.52 -12.57 6.23
CA ILE A 115 2.85 -13.30 5.16
C ILE A 115 1.39 -13.49 5.57
N PRO A 116 0.41 -13.07 4.75
CA PRO A 116 -1.00 -13.27 5.05
C PRO A 116 -1.34 -14.76 5.26
N GLU A 117 -2.26 -15.07 6.18
CA GLU A 117 -2.71 -16.45 6.42
C GLU A 117 -3.50 -17.05 5.25
N SER A 118 -4.15 -16.20 4.45
CA SER A 118 -4.84 -16.59 3.22
C SER A 118 -4.81 -15.47 2.18
N LEU A 119 -5.04 -15.83 0.92
CA LEU A 119 -5.22 -14.89 -0.19
C LEU A 119 -6.68 -14.45 -0.38
N GLN A 120 -7.62 -14.95 0.43
CA GLN A 120 -9.04 -14.65 0.25
C GLN A 120 -9.31 -13.17 0.58
N GLY A 121 -9.74 -12.41 -0.43
CA GLY A 121 -9.95 -10.97 -0.29
C GLY A 121 -8.66 -10.16 -0.11
N ARG A 122 -7.48 -10.75 -0.33
CA ARG A 122 -6.18 -10.09 -0.19
C ARG A 122 -5.40 -10.08 -1.50
N ASP A 123 -4.74 -8.96 -1.76
CA ASP A 123 -3.85 -8.79 -2.91
C ASP A 123 -2.36 -8.84 -2.53
N SER A 124 -2.06 -9.00 -1.24
CA SER A 124 -0.70 -9.14 -0.70
C SER A 124 -0.21 -10.60 -0.74
N ILE A 125 1.09 -10.74 -1.00
CA ILE A 125 1.90 -11.95 -0.85
C ILE A 125 2.73 -11.81 0.43
N VAL A 126 3.29 -10.62 0.64
CA VAL A 126 4.03 -10.19 1.82
C VAL A 126 3.66 -8.76 2.14
N GLU A 127 3.58 -8.43 3.43
CA GLU A 127 3.20 -7.11 3.96
C GLU A 127 4.32 -6.55 4.86
N CYS A 128 4.64 -5.28 4.66
CA CYS A 128 5.64 -4.54 5.42
C CYS A 128 5.06 -3.24 5.96
N ASP A 129 5.22 -2.96 7.26
CA ASP A 129 4.84 -1.66 7.86
C ASP A 129 5.87 -0.58 7.53
N LEU A 130 5.42 0.43 6.78
CA LEU A 130 6.22 1.60 6.44
C LEU A 130 6.08 2.68 7.51
N ALA A 131 4.87 2.92 8.01
CA ALA A 131 4.62 3.84 9.10
C ALA A 131 3.34 3.46 9.85
N VAL A 132 3.46 3.21 11.15
CA VAL A 132 2.33 2.94 12.06
C VAL A 132 2.04 4.20 12.85
N ASN A 133 0.78 4.67 12.87
CA ASN A 133 0.36 5.92 13.49
C ASN A 133 1.21 7.15 13.04
N PRO A 134 1.23 7.46 11.73
CA PRO A 134 2.04 8.52 11.17
C PRO A 134 1.55 9.90 11.64
N GLY A 135 2.50 10.78 11.96
CA GLY A 135 2.24 12.21 12.15
C GLY A 135 2.25 12.94 10.80
N PHE A 136 1.26 13.79 10.56
CA PHE A 136 1.17 14.61 9.32
C PHE A 136 1.69 16.05 9.50
N SER A 137 2.29 16.37 10.66
CA SER A 137 2.85 17.70 10.95
C SER A 137 4.13 18.01 10.15
N ASP A 138 4.90 16.98 9.77
CA ASP A 138 6.03 17.08 8.84
C ASP A 138 5.87 16.03 7.72
N PRO A 139 5.14 16.37 6.64
CA PRO A 139 4.94 15.47 5.51
C PRO A 139 6.25 15.04 4.84
N GLY A 140 7.28 15.89 4.86
CA GLY A 140 8.56 15.61 4.24
C GLY A 140 9.33 14.50 4.97
N ALA A 141 9.32 14.52 6.31
CA ALA A 141 9.89 13.44 7.12
C ALA A 141 9.16 12.12 6.91
N LEU A 142 7.82 12.15 6.89
CA LEU A 142 7.01 10.95 6.65
C LEU A 142 7.26 10.34 5.27
N ILE A 143 7.36 11.15 4.22
CA ILE A 143 7.69 10.69 2.86
C ILE A 143 9.07 10.00 2.84
N ARG A 144 10.09 10.59 3.48
CA ARG A 144 11.43 9.98 3.55
C ARG A 144 11.43 8.64 4.28
N GLN A 145 10.73 8.55 5.41
CA GLN A 145 10.59 7.30 6.15
C GLN A 145 9.95 6.20 5.27
N ILE A 146 8.86 6.54 4.57
CA ILE A 146 8.16 5.61 3.68
C ILE A 146 9.07 5.19 2.52
N GLU A 147 9.79 6.12 1.91
CA GLU A 147 10.77 5.86 0.85
C GLU A 147 11.84 4.89 1.32
N GLU A 148 12.58 5.21 2.39
CA GLU A 148 13.69 4.41 2.90
C GLU A 148 13.27 2.97 3.23
N ARG A 149 12.11 2.79 3.87
CA ARG A 149 11.59 1.47 4.21
C ARG A 149 11.09 0.70 3.00
N THR A 150 10.51 1.39 2.01
CA THR A 150 10.08 0.77 0.75
C THR A 150 11.27 0.24 -0.03
N ILE A 151 12.36 1.01 -0.13
CA ILE A 151 13.58 0.57 -0.82
C ILE A 151 14.16 -0.66 -0.13
N ARG A 152 14.29 -0.63 1.21
CA ARG A 152 14.75 -1.80 1.97
C ARG A 152 13.86 -3.03 1.74
N PHE A 153 12.54 -2.84 1.74
CA PHE A 153 11.61 -3.92 1.46
C PHE A 153 11.80 -4.51 0.05
N ILE A 154 12.01 -3.66 -0.97
CA ILE A 154 12.29 -4.12 -2.34
C ILE A 154 13.59 -4.90 -2.41
N ASP A 155 14.64 -4.41 -1.76
CA ASP A 155 15.96 -5.06 -1.76
C ASP A 155 15.88 -6.44 -1.10
N ASP A 156 15.30 -6.53 0.11
CA ASP A 156 15.13 -7.79 0.83
C ASP A 156 14.31 -8.83 0.02
N ILE A 157 13.25 -8.38 -0.66
CA ILE A 157 12.43 -9.23 -1.55
C ILE A 157 13.24 -9.70 -2.75
N THR A 158 14.01 -8.81 -3.35
CA THR A 158 14.82 -9.15 -4.50
C THR A 158 15.89 -10.17 -4.14
N ASP A 159 16.63 -9.94 -3.05
CA ASP A 159 17.70 -10.81 -2.60
C ASP A 159 17.17 -12.21 -2.24
N PHE A 160 16.02 -12.28 -1.58
CA PHE A 160 15.35 -13.55 -1.28
C PHE A 160 14.88 -14.32 -2.52
N LEU A 161 14.50 -13.59 -3.59
CA LEU A 161 14.07 -14.18 -4.86
C LEU A 161 15.22 -14.59 -5.77
N GLU A 162 16.45 -14.20 -5.44
CA GLU A 162 17.70 -14.60 -6.10
C GLU A 162 18.38 -15.80 -5.38
N THR A 163 17.87 -16.23 -4.22
CA THR A 163 18.34 -17.41 -3.45
C THR A 163 17.55 -18.69 -3.71
#